data_AF-E0WV70-F1
#
_entry.id   AF-E0WV70-F1
#
_cell.length_a   1.000
_cell.length_b   1.000
_cell.length_c   1.000
_cell.angle_alpha   90.00
_cell.angle_beta   90.00
_cell.angle_gamma   90.00
#
_symmetry.space_group_name_H-M   'P 1'
#
loop_
_entity.id
_entity.type
_entity.pdbx_description
1 polymer ?
#
loop_
_entity_poly.entity_id
_entity_poly.type
_entity_poly.pdbx_seq_one_letter_code
_entity_poly.pdbx_strand_id
1 'polypeptide(L)' 'TGGFGDIEKAARVFAINELAPLQERLSEINAWLGEEVIRFKPYELVENASM' A
#
# COMPACT_ATOMS: atom_id res chain seq x y z
N THR A 1 28.77 3.15 -10.63
CA THR A 1 27.43 3.71 -10.93
C THR A 1 26.45 3.06 -9.98
N GLY A 2 26.20 3.69 -8.83
CA GLY A 2 25.21 3.23 -7.85
C GLY A 2 23.83 3.40 -8.47
N GLY A 3 23.37 2.35 -9.16
CA GLY A 3 22.18 2.41 -9.98
C GLY A 3 20.94 2.55 -9.12
N PHE A 4 20.06 3.46 -9.52
CA PHE A 4 18.61 3.45 -9.28
C PHE A 4 17.93 2.16 -9.81
N GLY A 5 18.63 1.03 -9.75
CA GLY A 5 18.43 -0.17 -10.55
C GLY A 5 17.25 -1.02 -10.12
N ASP A 6 16.49 -0.58 -9.12
CA ASP A 6 15.12 -1.08 -8.96
C ASP A 6 14.26 -0.18 -8.06
N ILE A 7 14.09 1.11 -8.43
CA ILE A 7 13.15 2.00 -7.72
C ILE A 7 11.77 1.33 -7.61
N GLU A 8 11.35 0.61 -8.65
CA GLU A 8 10.09 -0.11 -8.67
C GLU A 8 10.05 -1.23 -7.62
N LYS A 9 11.08 -2.08 -7.53
CA LYS A 9 11.16 -3.09 -6.46
C LYS A 9 11.27 -2.48 -5.08
N ALA A 10 11.99 -1.38 -4.91
CA ALA A 10 12.04 -0.69 -3.62
C ALA A 10 10.64 -0.16 -3.23
N ALA A 11 9.93 0.46 -4.17
CA ALA A 11 8.56 0.91 -3.98
C ALA A 11 7.60 -0.25 -3.68
N ARG A 12 7.77 -1.39 -4.35
CA ARG A 12 7.00 -2.63 -4.09
C ARG A 12 7.24 -3.19 -2.71
N VAL A 13 8.51 -3.30 -2.29
CA VAL A 13 8.87 -3.79 -0.95
C VAL A 13 8.30 -2.87 0.12
N PHE A 14 8.39 -1.55 -0.06
CA PHE A 14 7.77 -0.56 0.84
C PHE A 14 6.25 -0.69 0.86
N ALA A 15 5.61 -0.82 -0.30
CA ALA A 15 4.16 -0.91 -0.39
C ALA A 15 3.62 -2.15 0.35
N ILE A 16 4.29 -3.29 0.22
CA ILE A 16 3.88 -4.54 0.87
C ILE A 16 4.17 -4.51 2.37
N ASN A 17 5.37 -4.06 2.78
CA ASN A 17 5.82 -4.22 4.17
C ASN A 17 5.42 -3.07 5.08
N GLU A 18 5.16 -1.88 4.53
CA GLU A 18 4.88 -0.69 5.33
C GLU A 18 3.52 -0.09 4.99
N LEU A 19 3.25 0.18 3.71
CA LEU A 19 2.02 0.88 3.31
C LEU A 19 0.76 0.05 3.56
N ALA A 20 0.70 -1.20 3.08
CA ALA A 20 -0.48 -2.04 3.22
C ALA A 20 -0.86 -2.33 4.69
N PRO A 21 0.09 -2.71 5.58
CA PRO A 21 -0.22 -2.86 7.00
C PRO A 21 -0.73 -1.56 7.63
N LEU A 22 -0.13 -0.41 7.32
CA LEU A 22 -0.60 0.88 7.84
C LEU A 22 -2.02 1.22 7.35
N GLN A 23 -2.33 0.94 6.08
CA GLN A 23 -3.67 1.12 5.53
C GLN A 23 -4.70 0.21 6.24
N GLU A 24 -4.34 -1.03 6.53
CA GLU A 24 -5.20 -1.96 7.28
C GLU A 24 -5.46 -1.45 8.71
N ARG A 25 -4.42 -1.03 9.43
CA ARG A 25 -4.55 -0.45 10.79
C ARG A 25 -5.43 0.79 10.81
N LEU A 26 -5.31 1.66 9.81
CA LEU A 26 -6.17 2.84 9.69
C LEU A 26 -7.62 2.46 9.37
N SER A 27 -7.83 1.40 8.60
CA SER A 27 -9.17 0.92 8.23
C SER A 27 -9.94 0.34 9.42
N GLU A 28 -9.25 -0.10 10.49
CA GLU A 28 -9.88 -0.55 11.75
C GLU A 28 -10.81 0.53 12.37
N ILE A 29 -10.54 1.82 12.11
CA ILE A 29 -11.38 2.94 12.56
C ILE A 29 -12.81 2.82 12.04
N ASN A 30 -13.01 2.33 10.81
CA ASN A 30 -14.35 2.11 10.27
C ASN A 30 -15.14 1.12 11.13
N ALA A 31 -14.48 0.05 11.59
CA ALA A 31 -15.11 -0.95 12.46
C ALA A 31 -15.44 -0.37 13.83
N TRP A 32 -14.60 0.53 14.37
CA TRP A 32 -14.87 1.20 15.64
C TRP A 32 -16.04 2.17 15.55
N LEU A 33 -16.20 2.84 14.42
CA LEU A 33 -17.29 3.80 14.18
C LEU A 33 -18.58 3.15 13.69
N GLY A 34 -18.52 1.94 13.14
CA GLY A 34 -19.65 1.26 12.51
C GLY A 34 -20.05 1.87 11.16
N GLU A 35 -19.21 2.72 10.57
CA GLU A 35 -19.44 3.41 9.29
C GLU A 35 -18.13 3.46 8.49
N GLU A 36 -18.22 3.34 7.15
CA GLU A 36 -17.06 3.45 6.25
C GLU A 36 -16.68 4.92 6.05
N VAL A 37 -15.70 5.41 6.82
CA VAL A 37 -15.19 6.79 6.72
C VAL A 37 -13.78 6.86 6.10
N ILE A 38 -13.03 5.76 6.14
CA ILE A 38 -11.69 5.62 5.54
C ILE A 38 -11.75 4.59 4.42
N ARG A 39 -11.27 4.95 3.23
CA ARG A 39 -11.11 4.04 2.10
C ARG A 39 -9.90 4.44 1.27
N PHE A 40 -9.10 3.44 0.90
CA PHE A 40 -7.92 3.65 0.06
C PHE A 40 -8.23 3.31 -1.40
N LYS A 41 -7.57 4.03 -2.31
CA LYS A 41 -7.53 3.65 -3.72
C LYS A 41 -6.51 2.51 -3.90
N PRO A 42 -6.69 1.65 -4.91
CA PRO A 42 -5.66 0.69 -5.30
C PRO A 42 -4.31 1.38 -5.50
N TYR A 43 -3.23 0.72 -5.09
CA TYR A 43 -1.88 1.22 -5.33
C TYR A 43 -1.37 0.74 -6.69
N GLU A 44 -1.28 1.66 -7.65
CA GLU A 44 -1.06 1.37 -9.07
C GLU A 44 0.23 0.56 -9.36
N LEU A 45 1.27 0.71 -8.54
CA LEU A 45 2.54 -0.02 -8.74
C LEU A 45 2.49 -1.50 -8.30
N VAL A 46 1.51 -1.89 -7.49
CA VAL A 46 1.29 -3.31 -7.12
C VAL A 46 0.35 -3.99 -8.12
N GLU A 47 -0.58 -3.25 -8.71
CA GLU A 47 -1.58 -3.77 -9.66
C GLU A 47 -0.95 -4.19 -11.01
N ASN A 48 0.01 -3.41 -11.53
CA ASN A 48 0.68 -3.67 -12.81
C ASN A 48 1.60 -4.91 -12.83
N ALA A 49 1.79 -5.58 -11.70
CA ALA A 49 2.67 -6.74 -11.59
C ALA A 49 1.93 -8.09 -11.47
N SER A 50 0.59 -8.03 -11.52
CA SER A 50 -0.30 -9.19 -11.41
C SER A 50 -0.88 -9.61 -12.78
N MET A 51 -0.30 -9.13 -13.89
CA MET A 51 -0.57 -9.56 -15.27
C MET A 51 0.62 -10.30 -15.86
#